data_AF-A0A2A2US53-F1
#
_entry.id   AF-A0A2A2US53-F1
#
_cell.length_a   1.000
_cell.length_b   1.000
_cell.length_c   1.000
_cell.angle_alpha   90.00
_cell.angle_beta   90.00
_cell.angle_gamma   90.00
#
_symmetry.space_group_name_H-M   'P 1'
#
loop_
_entity.id
_entity.type
_entity.pdbx_description
1 polymer ?
#
loop_
_entity_poly.entity_id
_entity_poly.type
_entity_poly.pdbx_seq_one_letter_code
_entity_poly.pdbx_strand_id
1 'polypeptide(L)'
;MVLRHIFSILIIGLLASCASQPDEPELIIEKQSLHKRLSPTGDKEFAFIVTVQATPRMELDASKPISRRELKRFAEFERIEDSPALKLKLEEQAVALLKPALIEADYCNSGHKITDVYWRQRSVQLRGKCL
;
A
#
# COMPACT_ATOMS: atom_id res chain seq x y z
N MET A 1 -48.58 -8.22 -26.80
CA MET A 1 -48.06 -8.10 -25.41
C MET A 1 -46.69 -8.78 -25.19
N VAL A 2 -46.06 -9.38 -26.21
CA VAL A 2 -44.78 -10.11 -26.06
C VAL A 2 -43.55 -9.21 -26.32
N LEU A 3 -43.68 -8.17 -27.15
CA LEU A 3 -42.58 -7.29 -27.54
C LEU A 3 -42.05 -6.40 -26.40
N ARG A 4 -42.88 -6.12 -25.39
CA ARG A 4 -42.51 -5.27 -24.24
C ARG A 4 -41.65 -5.98 -23.19
N HIS A 5 -41.71 -7.31 -23.14
CA HIS A 5 -40.90 -8.12 -22.21
C HIS A 5 -39.51 -8.45 -22.77
N ILE A 6 -39.33 -8.46 -24.09
CA ILE A 6 -38.02 -8.65 -24.73
C ILE A 6 -37.11 -7.44 -24.45
N PHE A 7 -37.67 -6.23 -24.44
CA PHE A 7 -36.91 -5.00 -24.19
C PHE A 7 -36.41 -4.88 -22.74
N SER A 8 -37.16 -5.40 -21.76
CA SER A 8 -36.73 -5.40 -20.35
C SER A 8 -35.62 -6.40 -20.04
N ILE A 9 -35.52 -7.51 -20.77
CA ILE A 9 -34.46 -8.51 -20.55
C ILE A 9 -33.12 -8.02 -21.13
N LEU A 10 -33.15 -7.23 -22.21
CA LEU A 10 -31.95 -6.68 -22.85
C LEU A 10 -31.21 -5.66 -21.95
N ILE A 11 -31.93 -4.94 -21.08
CA ILE A 11 -31.36 -3.89 -20.22
C ILE A 11 -30.61 -4.49 -19.01
N ILE A 12 -31.01 -5.67 -18.54
CA ILE A 12 -30.41 -6.31 -17.35
C ILE A 12 -29.04 -6.95 -17.69
N GLY A 13 -28.82 -7.36 -18.94
CA GLY A 13 -27.54 -7.93 -19.38
C GLY A 13 -26.39 -6.92 -19.48
N LEU A 14 -26.69 -5.62 -19.63
CA LEU A 14 -25.68 -4.57 -19.81
C LEU A 14 -25.02 -4.11 -18.50
N LEU A 15 -25.53 -4.51 -17.33
CA LEU A 15 -24.99 -4.10 -16.02
C LEU A 15 -24.04 -5.13 -15.39
N ALA A 16 -23.83 -6.29 -16.02
CA ALA A 16 -23.00 -7.39 -15.48
C ALA A 16 -21.51 -7.33 -15.88
N SER A 17 -21.03 -6.19 -16.41
CA SER A 17 -19.61 -6.03 -16.75
C SER A 17 -19.02 -4.83 -16.01
N CYS A 18 -18.80 -5.00 -14.71
CA CYS A 18 -18.04 -4.07 -13.90
C CYS A 18 -16.74 -4.73 -13.45
N ALA A 19 -15.64 -4.22 -13.99
CA ALA A 19 -14.28 -4.24 -13.47
C ALA A 19 -13.65 -5.61 -13.16
N SER A 20 -12.87 -6.12 -14.12
CA SER A 20 -11.63 -6.80 -13.76
C SER A 20 -10.73 -5.75 -13.12
N GLN A 21 -10.69 -5.66 -11.78
CA GLN A 21 -9.69 -4.83 -11.12
C GLN A 21 -8.31 -5.34 -11.56
N PRO A 22 -7.40 -4.46 -11.99
CA PRO A 22 -6.01 -4.85 -12.15
C PRO A 22 -5.52 -5.35 -10.79
N ASP A 23 -4.78 -6.47 -10.78
CA ASP A 23 -4.13 -6.97 -9.57
C ASP A 23 -3.31 -5.82 -8.98
N GLU A 24 -3.69 -5.35 -7.79
CA GLU A 24 -2.95 -4.26 -7.15
C GLU A 24 -1.52 -4.72 -6.89
N PRO A 25 -0.50 -3.89 -7.21
CA PRO A 25 0.88 -4.23 -6.92
C PRO A 25 1.06 -4.61 -5.44
N GLU A 26 1.65 -5.79 -5.22
CA GLU A 26 1.98 -6.29 -3.90
C GLU A 26 3.28 -5.66 -3.40
N LEU A 27 3.27 -5.17 -2.16
CA LEU A 27 4.43 -4.54 -1.53
C LEU A 27 5.13 -5.56 -0.63
N ILE A 28 6.32 -5.98 -1.08
CA ILE A 28 7.15 -6.94 -0.35
C ILE A 28 8.01 -6.19 0.66
N ILE A 29 7.85 -6.50 1.95
CA ILE A 29 8.68 -5.90 3.00
C ILE A 29 10.11 -6.44 2.92
N GLU A 30 11.08 -5.54 2.81
CA GLU A 30 12.51 -5.86 2.84
C GLU A 30 13.04 -5.83 4.28
N LYS A 31 12.64 -4.81 5.04
CA LYS A 31 13.13 -4.60 6.40
C LYS A 31 12.11 -3.85 7.26
N GLN A 32 12.08 -4.21 8.54
CA GLN A 32 11.38 -3.45 9.58
C GLN A 32 12.29 -3.17 10.77
N SER A 33 12.08 -2.05 11.47
CA SER A 33 12.79 -1.76 12.73
C SER A 33 11.93 -0.94 13.70
N LEU A 34 12.00 -1.30 14.98
CA LEU A 34 11.38 -0.57 16.07
C LEU A 34 12.44 0.12 16.92
N HIS A 35 12.34 1.44 17.04
CA HIS A 35 13.15 2.25 17.93
C HIS A 35 12.29 2.75 19.09
N LYS A 36 12.85 2.70 20.30
CA LYS A 36 12.18 3.08 21.55
C LYS A 36 12.93 4.24 22.19
N ARG A 37 12.22 5.19 22.76
CA ARG A 37 12.81 6.38 23.40
C ARG A 37 11.93 6.84 24.56
N LEU A 38 12.54 7.55 25.53
CA LEU A 38 11.80 8.40 26.47
C LEU A 38 11.88 9.86 26.02
N SER A 39 10.73 10.55 26.04
CA SER A 39 10.67 11.98 25.84
C SER A 39 11.34 12.72 27.00
N PRO A 40 11.67 14.00 26.87
CA PRO A 40 12.16 14.82 27.98
C PRO A 40 11.16 14.90 29.17
N THR A 41 9.86 14.70 28.91
CA THR A 41 8.80 14.68 29.93
C THR A 41 8.60 13.30 30.57
N GLY A 42 9.34 12.28 30.12
CA GLY A 42 9.26 10.91 30.64
C GLY A 42 8.27 10.00 29.88
N ASP A 43 7.61 10.50 28.83
CA ASP A 43 6.68 9.71 28.03
C ASP A 43 7.43 8.66 27.19
N LYS A 44 6.88 7.45 27.09
CA LYS A 44 7.41 6.40 26.22
C LYS A 44 7.02 6.68 24.78
N GLU A 45 8.02 6.85 23.91
CA GLU A 45 7.89 7.12 22.49
C GLU A 45 8.46 5.99 21.64
N PHE A 46 7.91 5.82 20.45
CA PHE A 46 8.41 4.87 19.47
C PHE A 46 8.57 5.48 18.08
N ALA A 47 9.46 4.88 17.30
CA ALA A 47 9.60 5.09 15.88
C ALA A 47 9.71 3.72 15.19
N PHE A 48 8.71 3.38 14.39
CA PHE A 48 8.65 2.12 13.65
C PHE A 48 8.84 2.39 12.16
N ILE A 49 9.83 1.75 11.55
CA ILE A 49 10.21 1.99 10.16
C ILE A 49 9.97 0.71 9.37
N VAL A 50 9.27 0.82 8.25
CA VAL A 50 9.03 -0.27 7.31
C VAL A 50 9.57 0.13 5.95
N THR A 51 10.41 -0.72 5.37
CA THR A 51 11.03 -0.53 4.05
C THR A 51 10.61 -1.68 3.15
N VAL A 52 10.08 -1.38 1.97
CA VAL A 52 9.72 -2.40 0.97
C VAL A 52 10.92 -2.77 0.11
N GLN A 53 10.79 -3.69 -0.85
CA GLN A 53 11.77 -3.92 -1.91
C GLN A 53 11.68 -2.86 -3.02
N ALA A 54 12.76 -2.68 -3.77
CA ALA A 54 12.80 -1.67 -4.83
C ALA A 54 11.93 -2.15 -5.98
N THR A 55 10.97 -1.34 -6.42
CA THR A 55 10.22 -1.65 -7.63
C THR A 55 11.17 -1.47 -8.82
N PRO A 56 11.50 -2.54 -9.56
CA PRO A 56 12.46 -2.44 -10.66
C PRO A 56 11.90 -1.49 -11.72
N ARG A 57 12.74 -0.61 -12.28
CA ARG A 57 12.32 0.19 -13.43
C ARG A 57 11.93 -0.76 -14.56
N MET A 58 10.67 -0.72 -15.00
CA MET A 58 10.28 -1.45 -16.19
C MET A 58 11.01 -0.81 -17.38
N GLU A 59 11.72 -1.63 -18.15
CA GLU A 59 12.40 -1.20 -19.38
C GLU A 59 11.68 -1.80 -20.58
N LEU A 60 11.48 -0.99 -21.61
CA LEU A 60 10.99 -1.44 -22.91
C LEU A 60 12.20 -1.69 -23.81
N ASP A 61 12.29 -2.88 -24.39
CA ASP A 61 13.33 -3.21 -25.37
C ASP A 61 13.04 -2.44 -26.67
N ALA A 62 13.77 -1.34 -26.90
CA ALA A 62 13.63 -0.50 -28.08
C ALA A 62 14.04 -1.21 -29.38
N SER A 63 14.71 -2.37 -29.31
CA SER A 63 15.11 -3.15 -30.49
C SER A 63 13.99 -4.05 -31.04
N LYS A 64 12.87 -4.18 -30.32
CA LYS A 64 11.74 -5.03 -30.71
C LYS A 64 10.44 -4.24 -30.83
N PRO A 65 9.53 -4.66 -31.72
CA PRO A 65 8.20 -4.07 -31.79
C PRO A 65 7.45 -4.33 -30.47
N ILE A 66 7.07 -3.24 -29.78
CA ILE A 66 6.36 -3.29 -28.50
C ILE A 66 4.92 -3.74 -28.72
N SER A 67 4.46 -4.77 -28.01
CA SER A 67 3.06 -5.19 -28.07
C SER A 67 2.16 -4.20 -27.31
N ARG A 68 0.87 -4.12 -27.69
CA ARG A 68 -0.12 -3.30 -26.97
C ARG A 68 -0.20 -3.65 -25.47
N ARG A 69 0.01 -4.92 -25.11
CA ARG A 69 0.00 -5.38 -23.72
C ARG A 69 1.23 -4.89 -22.95
N GLU A 70 2.40 -4.90 -23.58
CA GLU A 70 3.64 -4.38 -22.98
C GLU A 70 3.58 -2.86 -22.80
N LEU A 71 3.11 -2.14 -23.82
CA LEU A 71 2.92 -0.70 -23.72
C LEU A 71 1.94 -0.33 -22.61
N LYS A 72 0.84 -1.07 -22.49
CA LYS A 72 -0.15 -0.90 -21.41
C LYS A 72 0.48 -1.12 -20.03
N ARG A 73 1.18 -2.25 -19.84
CA ARG A 73 1.87 -2.55 -18.57
C ARG A 73 2.90 -1.49 -18.20
N PHE A 74 3.67 -0.99 -19.17
CA PHE A 74 4.65 0.06 -18.94
C PHE A 74 3.99 1.39 -18.54
N ALA A 75 2.88 1.75 -19.19
CA ALA A 75 2.14 2.97 -18.87
C ALA A 75 1.45 2.90 -17.50
N GLU A 76 1.01 1.72 -17.08
CA GLU A 76 0.37 1.47 -15.77
C GLU A 76 1.38 1.17 -14.66
N PHE A 77 2.66 1.04 -14.98
CA PHE A 77 3.69 0.72 -13.99
C PHE A 77 3.97 1.92 -13.09
N GLU A 78 3.59 1.77 -11.82
CA GLU A 78 3.84 2.78 -10.80
C GLU A 78 4.93 2.35 -9.82
N ARG A 79 5.78 3.31 -9.47
CA ARG A 79 6.78 3.16 -8.43
C ARG A 79 6.24 3.69 -7.12
N ILE A 80 6.64 3.08 -6.00
CA ILE A 80 6.21 3.55 -4.68
C ILE A 80 6.65 4.99 -4.39
N GLU A 81 7.80 5.40 -4.90
CA GLU A 81 8.29 6.77 -4.69
C GLU A 81 7.39 7.82 -5.35
N ASP A 82 6.72 7.43 -6.44
CA ASP A 82 5.98 8.31 -7.33
C ASP A 82 4.44 8.18 -7.17
N SER A 83 3.97 7.09 -6.57
CA SER A 83 2.52 6.78 -6.44
C SER A 83 1.98 7.04 -5.04
N PRO A 84 1.02 7.96 -4.87
CA PRO A 84 0.31 8.17 -3.61
C PRO A 84 -0.48 6.93 -3.16
N ALA A 85 -1.03 6.14 -4.09
CA ALA A 85 -1.79 4.94 -3.77
C ALA A 85 -0.89 3.86 -3.17
N LEU A 86 0.29 3.65 -3.76
CA LEU A 86 1.29 2.73 -3.21
C LEU A 86 1.82 3.18 -1.86
N LYS A 87 1.96 4.50 -1.65
CA LYS A 87 2.34 5.05 -0.35
C LYS A 87 1.29 4.74 0.71
N LEU A 88 0.03 5.05 0.44
CA LEU A 88 -1.07 4.76 1.35
C LEU A 88 -1.13 3.26 1.71
N LYS A 89 -0.97 2.39 0.72
CA LYS A 89 -0.94 0.93 0.93
C LYS A 89 0.19 0.49 1.88
N LEU A 90 1.39 1.07 1.74
CA LEU A 90 2.49 0.78 2.67
C LEU A 90 2.25 1.38 4.06
N GLU A 91 1.61 2.54 4.18
CA GLU A 91 1.17 3.07 5.48
C GLU A 91 0.25 2.09 6.21
N GLU A 92 -0.78 1.60 5.53
CA GLU A 92 -1.73 0.62 6.08
C GLU A 92 -1.02 -0.66 6.52
N GLN A 93 -0.12 -1.18 5.67
CA GLN A 93 0.68 -2.36 6.00
C GLN A 93 1.61 -2.11 7.19
N ALA A 94 2.24 -0.93 7.29
CA ALA A 94 3.08 -0.57 8.42
C ALA A 94 2.28 -0.46 9.73
N VAL A 95 1.04 0.04 9.69
CA VAL A 95 0.14 0.07 10.85
C VAL A 95 -0.21 -1.34 11.30
N ALA A 96 -0.50 -2.25 10.36
CA ALA A 96 -0.78 -3.65 10.66
C ALA A 96 0.43 -4.36 11.31
N LEU A 97 1.65 -4.03 10.88
CA LEU A 97 2.91 -4.58 11.41
C LEU A 97 3.35 -3.95 12.75
N LEU A 98 2.90 -2.73 13.06
CA LEU A 98 3.30 -2.01 14.27
C LEU A 98 2.87 -2.75 15.55
N LYS A 99 1.59 -3.15 15.63
CA LYS A 99 1.04 -3.79 16.83
C LYS A 99 1.79 -5.08 17.21
N PRO A 100 2.03 -6.05 16.32
CA PRO A 100 2.80 -7.23 16.67
C PRO A 100 4.25 -6.89 17.07
N ALA A 101 4.90 -5.93 16.39
CA ALA A 101 6.25 -5.52 16.74
C ALA A 101 6.35 -4.90 18.15
N LEU A 102 5.33 -4.13 18.56
CA LEU A 102 5.25 -3.56 19.90
C LEU A 102 5.05 -4.65 20.97
N ILE A 103 4.20 -5.64 20.70
CA ILE A 103 3.94 -6.78 21.60
C ILE A 103 5.20 -7.63 21.77
N GLU A 104 5.87 -7.98 20.66
CA GLU A 104 7.11 -8.76 20.68
C GLU A 104 8.21 -8.06 21.49
N ALA A 105 8.25 -6.72 21.42
CA ALA A 105 9.21 -5.91 22.15
C ALA A 105 8.82 -5.58 23.59
N ASP A 106 7.71 -6.12 24.09
CA ASP A 106 7.09 -5.81 25.40
C ASP A 106 6.97 -4.30 25.64
N TYR A 107 6.46 -3.58 24.63
CA TYR A 107 6.41 -2.12 24.61
C TYR A 107 5.02 -1.61 24.26
N CYS A 108 4.56 -0.55 24.95
CA CYS A 108 3.21 0.00 24.81
C CYS A 108 2.06 -1.02 25.01
N ASN A 109 2.18 -1.93 25.98
CA ASN A 109 1.17 -2.97 26.26
C ASN A 109 -0.22 -2.41 26.62
N SER A 110 -0.26 -1.24 27.24
CA SER A 110 -1.49 -0.50 27.58
C SER A 110 -2.18 0.12 26.36
N GLY A 111 -1.49 0.18 25.23
CA GLY A 111 -1.95 0.86 24.02
C GLY A 111 -0.92 1.86 23.51
N HIS A 112 -1.12 2.31 22.28
CA HIS A 112 -0.28 3.30 21.61
C HIS A 112 -1.11 4.23 20.76
N LYS A 113 -0.56 5.42 20.49
CA LYS A 113 -1.10 6.38 19.54
C LYS A 113 -0.01 6.78 18.56
N ILE A 114 -0.27 6.57 17.27
CA ILE A 114 0.54 7.13 16.18
C ILE A 114 0.23 8.64 16.12
N THR A 115 1.27 9.46 16.13
CA THR A 115 1.17 10.92 16.07
C THR A 115 1.60 11.47 14.73
N ASP A 116 2.58 10.83 14.09
CA ASP A 116 3.19 11.33 12.86
C ASP A 116 3.58 10.19 11.92
N VAL A 117 3.52 10.48 10.63
CA VAL A 117 3.94 9.59 9.55
C VAL A 117 4.97 10.32 8.70
N TYR A 118 6.15 9.71 8.51
CA TYR A 118 7.22 10.27 7.71
C TYR A 118 7.58 9.34 6.55
N TRP A 119 7.79 9.95 5.39
CA TRP A 119 8.14 9.25 4.16
C TRP A 119 9.58 9.51 3.76
N ARG A 120 10.29 8.44 3.37
CA ARG A 120 11.60 8.56 2.73
C ARG A 120 11.80 7.48 1.69
N GLN A 121 11.80 7.87 0.42
CA GLN A 121 11.99 6.95 -0.71
C GLN A 121 10.98 5.79 -0.65
N ARG A 122 11.46 4.61 -0.25
CA ARG A 122 10.75 3.32 -0.24
C ARG A 122 10.39 2.87 1.18
N SER A 123 10.44 3.80 2.13
CA SER A 123 10.14 3.53 3.53
C SER A 123 9.16 4.54 4.11
N VAL A 124 8.36 4.03 5.04
CA VAL A 124 7.49 4.81 5.90
C VAL A 124 7.96 4.64 7.34
N GLN A 125 7.90 5.72 8.11
CA GLN A 125 8.19 5.74 9.54
C GLN A 125 6.96 6.23 10.29
N LEU A 126 6.40 5.36 11.13
CA LEU A 126 5.35 5.68 12.09
C LEU A 126 6.00 6.12 13.40
N ARG A 127 5.67 7.32 13.89
CA ARG A 127 6.06 7.79 15.22
C ARG A 127 4.85 7.88 16.11
N GLY A 128 5.07 7.71 17.40
CA GLY A 128 4.01 7.84 18.37
C GLY A 128 4.48 7.67 19.80
N LYS A 129 3.49 7.56 20.68
CA LYS A 129 3.68 7.36 22.11
C LYS A 129 2.84 6.22 22.64
N CYS A 130 3.29 5.61 23.74
CA CYS A 130 2.45 4.70 24.51
C CYS A 130 1.36 5.48 25.26
N LEU A 131 0.28 4.78 25.62
CA LEU A 131 -0.80 5.29 26.46
C LEU A 131 -0.59 4.95 27.94
#